data_AF-A0A6P2A0E1-F1
#
_entry.id   AF-A0A6P2A0E1-F1
#
_cell.length_a   1.000
_cell.length_b   1.000
_cell.length_c   1.000
_cell.angle_alpha   90.00
_cell.angle_beta   90.00
_cell.angle_gamma   90.00
#
_symmetry.space_group_name_H-M   'P 1'
#
loop_
_entity.id
_entity.type
_entity.pdbx_description
1 polymer ?
#
loop_
_entity_poly.entity_id
_entity_poly.type
_entity_poly.pdbx_seq_one_letter_code
_entity_poly.pdbx_strand_id
1 'polypeptide(L)'
;MDDTSIREHFLDTSVLRSLLLSTQVYKQYFESQFTDKPLYISNYVQMEMRRSYLINLISFYFVLRLETINNIGDAIALWSNRFKTSELKAILQLIPQLFSTHQLNFSSVQDKEKAISILGIYIKRFELLLRKKFNNTNTDSTTCTRALVPLLLDLQNLAAGLKQFADEFGDVKNCRSKCQIDQFLLVQYRPEIEQLVQIASQLPKNSNTRGFIKIANNLKEILAQGAAACDCKRCEKIGDAVIALNAPRNLQLEHTDNSFNYLCSTINQPHYKHPSETQIVAKS
;
A
#
# COMPACT_ATOMS: atom_id res chain seq x y z
N MET A 1 -22.04 -19.21 -26.16
CA MET A 1 -20.66 -19.55 -25.83
C MET A 1 -20.03 -18.24 -25.42
N ASP A 2 -20.09 -17.94 -24.12
CA ASP A 2 -19.48 -16.74 -23.57
C ASP A 2 -17.97 -16.93 -23.63
N ASP A 3 -17.32 -16.07 -24.40
CA ASP A 3 -15.88 -15.93 -24.44
C ASP A 3 -15.43 -15.37 -23.08
N THR A 4 -15.29 -16.23 -22.08
CA THR A 4 -14.60 -15.95 -20.81
C THR A 4 -13.10 -15.88 -21.07
N SER A 5 -12.72 -14.98 -21.97
CA SER A 5 -11.37 -14.56 -22.23
C SER A 5 -10.71 -14.25 -20.89
N ILE A 6 -9.61 -14.97 -20.63
CA ILE A 6 -8.84 -14.93 -19.41
C ILE A 6 -8.48 -13.48 -19.09
N ARG A 7 -9.15 -12.88 -18.10
CA ARG A 7 -8.78 -11.54 -17.60
C ARG A 7 -7.48 -11.68 -16.81
N GLU A 8 -6.45 -10.94 -17.21
CA GLU A 8 -5.25 -10.80 -16.37
C GLU A 8 -5.61 -9.97 -15.13
N HIS A 9 -4.79 -10.08 -14.09
CA HIS A 9 -5.14 -9.60 -12.75
C HIS A 9 -4.42 -8.30 -12.42
N PHE A 10 -5.17 -7.28 -12.06
CA PHE A 10 -4.65 -6.02 -11.51
C PHE A 10 -4.88 -6.02 -10.00
N LEU A 11 -3.80 -5.99 -9.22
CA LEU A 11 -3.87 -6.10 -7.77
C LEU A 11 -3.96 -4.71 -7.14
N ASP A 12 -4.96 -4.51 -6.30
CA ASP A 12 -4.97 -3.36 -5.39
C ASP A 12 -3.91 -3.54 -4.26
N THR A 13 -3.68 -2.49 -3.49
CA THR A 13 -2.73 -2.50 -2.36
C THR A 13 -3.06 -3.58 -1.32
N SER A 14 -4.34 -3.86 -1.06
CA SER A 14 -4.80 -4.84 -0.06
C SER A 14 -4.46 -6.28 -0.45
N VAL A 15 -4.68 -6.67 -1.71
CA VAL A 15 -4.32 -7.99 -2.23
C VAL A 15 -2.80 -8.12 -2.36
N LEU A 16 -2.12 -7.11 -2.91
CA LEU A 16 -0.66 -7.08 -2.99
C LEU A 16 -0.02 -7.29 -1.61
N ARG A 17 -0.48 -6.54 -0.60
CA ARG A 17 0.06 -6.64 0.77
C ARG A 17 -0.18 -8.03 1.35
N SER A 18 -1.36 -8.61 1.13
CA SER A 18 -1.70 -9.93 1.64
C SER A 18 -0.82 -11.01 1.02
N LEU A 19 -0.71 -11.03 -0.32
CA LEU A 19 0.16 -11.97 -1.04
C LEU A 19 1.61 -11.96 -0.54
N LEU A 20 2.13 -10.80 -0.12
CA LEU A 20 3.50 -10.66 0.37
C LEU A 20 3.65 -10.93 1.87
N LEU A 21 2.69 -10.51 2.70
CA LEU A 21 2.90 -10.33 4.15
C LEU A 21 1.87 -11.04 5.05
N SER A 22 0.87 -11.73 4.50
CA SER A 22 -0.13 -12.45 5.31
C SER A 22 0.39 -13.77 5.90
N THR A 23 -0.48 -14.48 6.63
CA THR A 23 -0.26 -15.88 7.02
C THR A 23 -0.02 -16.77 5.80
N GLN A 24 0.68 -17.88 6.02
CA GLN A 24 1.04 -18.83 4.96
C GLN A 24 -0.20 -19.39 4.25
N VAL A 25 -1.24 -19.74 5.01
CA VAL A 25 -2.50 -20.26 4.47
C VAL A 25 -3.16 -19.24 3.53
N TYR A 26 -3.18 -17.96 3.91
CA TYR A 26 -3.79 -16.92 3.06
C TYR A 26 -2.93 -16.59 1.83
N LYS A 27 -1.60 -16.73 1.91
CA LYS A 27 -0.73 -16.67 0.73
C LYS A 27 -1.02 -17.80 -0.25
N GLN A 28 -1.14 -19.04 0.25
CA GLN A 28 -1.49 -20.21 -0.55
C GLN A 28 -2.86 -20.06 -1.20
N TYR A 29 -3.82 -19.46 -0.50
CA TYR A 29 -5.11 -19.09 -1.09
C TYR A 29 -4.90 -18.20 -2.33
N PHE A 30 -4.18 -17.07 -2.23
CA PHE A 30 -3.96 -16.21 -3.38
C PHE A 30 -3.11 -16.86 -4.49
N GLU A 31 -2.09 -17.64 -4.12
CA GLU A 31 -1.30 -18.41 -5.09
C GLU A 31 -2.20 -19.35 -5.91
N SER A 32 -3.22 -19.96 -5.28
CA SER A 32 -4.21 -20.79 -5.98
C SER A 32 -5.19 -20.00 -6.87
N GLN A 33 -5.42 -18.72 -6.58
CA GLN A 33 -6.31 -17.86 -7.38
C GLN A 33 -5.62 -17.31 -8.64
N PHE A 34 -4.30 -17.17 -8.61
CA PHE A 34 -3.53 -16.47 -9.63
C PHE A 34 -2.63 -17.37 -10.49
N THR A 35 -2.79 -18.69 -10.40
CA THR A 35 -1.95 -19.73 -11.00
C THR A 35 -1.37 -19.36 -12.38
N ASP A 36 -0.04 -19.18 -12.43
CA ASP A 36 0.81 -18.83 -13.58
C ASP A 36 0.39 -17.62 -14.43
N LYS A 37 -0.53 -16.80 -13.94
CA LYS A 37 -0.94 -15.59 -14.65
C LYS A 37 -0.05 -14.40 -14.29
N PRO A 38 0.22 -13.51 -15.27
CA PRO A 38 0.87 -12.25 -14.98
C PRO A 38 0.04 -11.42 -13.99
N LEU A 39 0.71 -10.89 -12.96
CA LEU A 39 0.10 -10.03 -11.95
C LEU A 39 0.55 -8.59 -12.19
N TYR A 40 -0.40 -7.68 -12.33
CA TYR A 40 -0.15 -6.28 -12.61
C TYR A 40 -0.42 -5.39 -11.42
N ILE A 41 0.41 -4.36 -11.24
CA ILE A 41 0.19 -3.26 -10.29
C ILE A 41 0.52 -1.94 -10.96
N SER A 42 -0.04 -0.83 -10.46
CA SER A 42 0.32 0.51 -10.94
C SER A 42 1.42 1.13 -10.08
N ASN A 43 2.05 2.20 -10.59
CA ASN A 43 2.93 3.06 -9.81
C ASN A 43 2.25 3.56 -8.52
N TYR A 44 0.95 3.85 -8.58
CA TYR A 44 0.21 4.32 -7.41
C TYR A 44 0.10 3.22 -6.33
N VAL A 45 -0.21 1.97 -6.72
CA VAL A 45 -0.23 0.83 -5.79
C VAL A 45 1.16 0.58 -5.18
N GLN A 46 2.23 0.68 -5.99
CA GLN A 46 3.60 0.59 -5.48
C GLN A 46 3.90 1.70 -4.45
N MET A 47 3.48 2.94 -4.73
CA MET A 47 3.62 4.06 -3.80
C MET A 47 2.87 3.81 -2.49
N GLU A 48 1.65 3.29 -2.53
CA GLU A 48 0.89 2.97 -1.32
C GLU A 48 1.57 1.88 -0.49
N MET A 49 2.14 0.86 -1.15
CA MET A 49 2.89 -0.19 -0.46
C MET A 49 4.19 0.37 0.17
N ARG A 50 4.92 1.22 -0.56
CA ARG A 50 6.11 1.91 -0.04
C ARG A 50 5.77 2.81 1.15
N ARG A 51 4.72 3.62 1.05
CA ARG A 51 4.24 4.50 2.13
C ARG A 51 3.82 3.72 3.37
N SER A 52 2.98 2.70 3.20
CA SER A 52 2.33 2.00 4.31
C SER A 52 3.17 0.90 4.96
N TYR A 53 4.24 0.45 4.30
CA TYR A 53 5.11 -0.61 4.81
C TYR A 53 6.57 -0.17 4.80
N LEU A 54 7.16 0.10 3.63
CA LEU A 54 8.59 0.34 3.50
C LEU A 54 9.09 1.51 4.36
N ILE A 55 8.40 2.65 4.34
CA ILE A 55 8.75 3.83 5.16
C ILE A 55 8.68 3.52 6.66
N ASN A 56 7.73 2.67 7.09
CA ASN A 56 7.65 2.25 8.49
C ASN A 56 8.83 1.37 8.89
N LEU A 57 9.27 0.47 8.00
CA LEU A 57 10.48 -0.33 8.24
C LEU A 57 11.74 0.53 8.32
N ILE A 58 11.86 1.53 7.44
CA ILE A 58 12.99 2.48 7.46
C ILE A 58 12.98 3.31 8.74
N SER A 59 11.81 3.77 9.16
CA SER A 59 11.67 4.52 10.40
C SER A 59 12.06 3.65 11.61
N PHE A 60 11.63 2.39 11.63
CA PHE A 60 12.00 1.44 12.70
C PHE A 60 13.49 1.09 12.69
N TYR A 61 14.11 1.00 11.50
CA TYR A 61 15.56 0.88 11.36
C TYR A 61 16.30 2.02 12.06
N PHE A 62 15.84 3.26 11.91
CA PHE A 62 16.43 4.40 12.63
C PHE A 62 16.12 4.39 14.13
N VAL A 63 14.95 3.89 14.56
CA VAL A 63 14.64 3.70 15.98
C VAL A 63 15.63 2.72 16.64
N LEU A 64 15.92 1.58 15.99
CA LEU A 64 16.91 0.62 16.49
C LEU A 64 18.32 1.24 16.63
N ARG A 65 18.64 2.25 15.81
CA ARG A 65 19.94 2.93 15.81
C ARG A 65 20.05 4.08 16.81
N LEU A 66 18.99 4.41 17.55
CA LEU A 66 19.07 5.42 18.60
C LEU A 66 19.98 4.94 19.72
N GLU A 67 20.90 5.79 20.17
CA GLU A 67 21.85 5.46 21.25
C GLU A 67 21.14 5.11 22.56
N THR A 68 19.98 5.71 22.81
CA THR A 68 19.15 5.46 24.01
C THR A 68 18.37 4.14 23.96
N ILE A 69 18.42 3.42 22.85
CA ILE A 69 17.71 2.15 22.65
C ILE A 69 18.72 1.01 22.77
N ASN A 70 18.63 0.24 23.86
CA ASN A 70 19.66 -0.74 24.19
C ASN A 70 19.45 -2.07 23.46
N ASN A 71 18.20 -2.44 23.23
CA ASN A 71 17.83 -3.73 22.66
C ASN A 71 16.61 -3.62 21.73
N ILE A 72 16.24 -4.72 21.07
CA ILE A 72 15.11 -4.77 20.13
C ILE A 72 13.78 -4.56 20.87
N GLY A 73 13.65 -5.09 22.09
CA GLY A 73 12.49 -4.91 22.95
C GLY A 73 12.20 -3.44 23.25
N ASP A 74 13.22 -2.66 23.62
CA ASP A 74 13.13 -1.21 23.85
C ASP A 74 12.62 -0.48 22.60
N ALA A 75 13.16 -0.85 21.42
CA ALA A 75 12.73 -0.28 20.14
C ALA A 75 11.25 -0.56 19.86
N ILE A 76 10.80 -1.80 20.10
CA ILE A 76 9.40 -2.21 19.92
C ILE A 76 8.50 -1.48 20.91
N ALA A 77 8.90 -1.34 22.18
CA ALA A 77 8.15 -0.63 23.20
C ALA A 77 8.01 0.86 22.86
N LEU A 78 9.09 1.50 22.40
CA LEU A 78 9.02 2.87 21.91
C LEU A 78 8.09 2.97 20.70
N TRP A 79 8.19 2.02 19.77
CA TRP A 79 7.34 2.01 18.57
C TRP A 79 5.86 1.84 18.92
N SER A 80 5.51 0.92 19.84
CA SER A 80 4.14 0.67 20.24
C SER A 80 3.47 1.87 20.92
N ASN A 81 4.26 2.69 21.64
CA ASN A 81 3.76 3.85 22.36
C ASN A 81 3.62 5.10 21.48
N ARG A 82 4.42 5.21 20.41
CA ARG A 82 4.51 6.43 19.60
C ARG A 82 3.62 6.44 18.37
N PHE A 83 3.37 5.28 17.76
CA PHE A 83 2.84 5.21 16.40
C PHE A 83 1.39 4.70 16.32
N LYS A 84 0.69 5.11 15.26
CA LYS A 84 -0.71 4.74 15.01
C LYS A 84 -0.81 3.26 14.65
N THR A 85 -1.99 2.66 14.86
CA THR A 85 -2.26 1.23 14.61
C THR A 85 -1.81 0.73 13.23
N SER A 86 -1.94 1.54 12.17
CA SER A 86 -1.48 1.17 10.81
C SER A 86 0.04 1.04 10.68
N GLU A 87 0.79 1.85 11.42
CA GLU A 87 2.26 1.85 11.47
C GLU A 87 2.74 0.67 12.35
N LEU A 88 2.01 0.36 13.41
CA LEU A 88 2.23 -0.84 14.24
C LEU A 88 2.11 -2.13 13.41
N LYS A 89 1.12 -2.20 12.51
CA LYS A 89 0.89 -3.37 11.66
C LYS A 89 2.12 -3.72 10.80
N ALA A 90 2.85 -2.72 10.30
CA ALA A 90 4.07 -2.97 9.52
C ALA A 90 5.15 -3.67 10.34
N ILE A 91 5.35 -3.25 11.60
CA ILE A 91 6.36 -3.85 12.48
C ILE A 91 5.91 -5.23 12.97
N LEU A 92 4.63 -5.41 13.28
CA LEU A 92 4.09 -6.74 13.60
C LEU A 92 4.27 -7.73 12.45
N GLN A 93 4.17 -7.29 11.19
CA GLN A 93 4.44 -8.14 10.02
C GLN A 93 5.94 -8.41 9.79
N LEU A 94 6.81 -7.48 10.21
CA LEU A 94 8.27 -7.66 10.16
C LEU A 94 8.77 -8.68 11.19
N ILE A 95 8.21 -8.66 12.40
CA ILE A 95 8.69 -9.46 13.54
C ILE A 95 8.85 -10.95 13.21
N PRO A 96 7.84 -11.65 12.63
CA PRO A 96 7.98 -13.05 12.24
C PRO A 96 9.11 -13.28 11.22
N GLN A 97 9.34 -12.34 10.30
CA GLN A 97 10.41 -12.44 9.30
C GLN A 97 11.79 -12.45 9.98
N LEU A 98 11.98 -11.62 11.01
CA LEU A 98 13.22 -11.58 11.79
C LEU A 98 13.39 -12.82 12.67
N PHE A 99 12.34 -13.30 13.33
CA PHE A 99 12.42 -14.46 14.23
C PHE A 99 12.63 -15.79 13.50
N SER A 100 11.84 -16.04 12.45
CA SER A 100 11.83 -17.32 11.72
C SER A 100 13.14 -17.67 11.05
N THR A 101 14.00 -16.67 10.79
CA THR A 101 15.22 -16.85 10.00
C THR A 101 16.51 -16.64 10.81
N HIS A 102 16.46 -15.94 11.96
CA HIS A 102 17.68 -15.47 12.62
C HIS A 102 17.80 -15.71 14.13
N GLN A 103 16.75 -16.21 14.80
CA GLN A 103 16.73 -16.56 16.23
C GLN A 103 17.31 -15.45 17.15
N LEU A 104 16.82 -14.22 16.99
CA LEU A 104 17.31 -13.06 17.75
C LEU A 104 16.74 -13.02 19.18
N ASN A 105 17.58 -12.74 20.17
CA ASN A 105 17.16 -12.40 21.53
C ASN A 105 16.85 -10.91 21.62
N PHE A 106 15.58 -10.58 21.89
CA PHE A 106 15.11 -9.20 21.86
C PHE A 106 15.60 -8.34 23.02
N SER A 107 16.16 -8.95 24.06
CA SER A 107 16.77 -8.26 25.20
C SER A 107 18.30 -8.10 25.06
N SER A 108 18.90 -8.62 23.99
CA SER A 108 20.35 -8.58 23.77
C SER A 108 20.79 -7.33 23.01
N VAL A 109 21.85 -6.68 23.50
CA VAL A 109 22.51 -5.55 22.82
C VAL A 109 23.20 -6.03 21.54
N GLN A 110 23.86 -7.19 21.56
CA GLN A 110 24.55 -7.71 20.37
C GLN A 110 23.54 -8.06 19.26
N ASP A 111 22.38 -8.61 19.62
CA ASP A 111 21.36 -8.95 18.64
C ASP A 111 20.66 -7.72 18.06
N LYS A 112 20.70 -6.55 18.74
CA LYS A 112 20.27 -5.28 18.18
C LYS A 112 21.07 -4.92 16.92
N GLU A 113 22.40 -4.99 16.98
CA GLU A 113 23.27 -4.69 15.84
C GLU A 113 23.07 -5.68 14.67
N LYS A 114 22.87 -6.95 15.02
CA LYS A 114 22.51 -7.99 14.05
C LYS A 114 21.14 -7.69 13.40
N ALA A 115 20.14 -7.29 14.20
CA ALA A 115 18.81 -6.93 13.72
C ALA A 115 18.85 -5.71 12.77
N ILE A 116 19.63 -4.68 13.08
CA ILE A 116 19.82 -3.50 12.22
C ILE A 116 20.32 -3.94 10.84
N SER A 117 21.36 -4.78 10.81
CA SER A 117 21.94 -5.28 9.56
C SER A 117 20.94 -6.12 8.75
N ILE A 118 20.27 -7.07 9.40
CA ILE A 118 19.24 -7.91 8.79
C ILE A 118 18.10 -7.06 8.23
N LEU A 119 17.61 -6.08 9.00
CA LEU A 119 16.51 -5.22 8.59
C LEU A 119 16.89 -4.38 7.36
N GLY A 120 18.09 -3.83 7.31
CA GLY A 120 18.58 -3.11 6.13
C GLY A 120 18.61 -3.98 4.87
N ILE A 121 19.07 -5.24 4.99
CA ILE A 121 19.05 -6.22 3.90
C ILE A 121 17.61 -6.58 3.50
N TYR A 122 16.73 -6.78 4.47
CA TYR A 122 15.32 -7.09 4.25
C TYR A 122 14.61 -5.96 3.49
N ILE A 123 14.82 -4.70 3.89
CA ILE A 123 14.27 -3.52 3.21
C ILE A 123 14.68 -3.50 1.73
N LYS A 124 15.95 -3.73 1.43
CA LYS A 124 16.47 -3.82 0.05
C LYS A 124 15.81 -4.95 -0.74
N ARG A 125 15.70 -6.15 -0.13
CA ARG A 125 15.08 -7.32 -0.77
C ARG A 125 13.60 -7.12 -1.03
N PHE A 126 12.88 -6.51 -0.09
CA PHE A 126 11.46 -6.22 -0.23
C PHE A 126 11.18 -5.26 -1.39
N GLU A 127 11.98 -4.19 -1.51
CA GLU A 127 11.84 -3.27 -2.63
C GLU A 127 12.13 -3.96 -3.97
N LEU A 128 13.19 -4.77 -4.03
CA LEU A 128 13.51 -5.55 -5.22
C LEU A 128 12.39 -6.51 -5.61
N LEU A 129 11.77 -7.17 -4.61
CA LEU A 129 10.63 -8.06 -4.79
C LEU A 129 9.44 -7.31 -5.38
N LEU A 130 9.08 -6.15 -4.83
CA LEU A 130 8.00 -5.32 -5.33
C LEU A 130 8.21 -4.90 -6.79
N ARG A 131 9.45 -4.58 -7.17
CA ARG A 131 9.80 -4.15 -8.53
C ARG A 131 9.87 -5.28 -9.55
N LYS A 132 10.27 -6.49 -9.13
CA LYS A 132 10.55 -7.61 -10.05
C LYS A 132 9.44 -8.66 -10.13
N LYS A 133 8.64 -8.83 -9.09
CA LYS A 133 7.61 -9.88 -9.05
C LYS A 133 6.33 -9.50 -9.81
N PHE A 134 6.04 -8.21 -9.94
CA PHE A 134 4.80 -7.71 -10.51
C PHE A 134 5.08 -6.90 -11.76
N ASN A 135 4.24 -7.07 -12.78
CA ASN A 135 4.27 -6.25 -13.97
C ASN A 135 3.70 -4.87 -13.65
N ASN A 136 4.28 -3.84 -14.24
CA ASN A 136 3.71 -2.50 -14.16
C ASN A 136 2.70 -2.33 -15.30
N THR A 137 1.52 -1.79 -15.00
CA THR A 137 0.57 -1.41 -16.06
C THR A 137 1.11 -0.28 -16.95
N ASN A 138 2.14 0.44 -16.47
CA ASN A 138 2.69 1.66 -17.06
C ASN A 138 1.65 2.79 -17.23
N THR A 139 0.49 2.65 -16.58
CA THR A 139 -0.56 3.66 -16.53
C THR A 139 -0.43 4.44 -15.22
N ASP A 140 0.04 5.68 -15.30
CA ASP A 140 0.08 6.61 -14.18
C ASP A 140 -0.45 7.99 -14.59
N SER A 141 -1.77 8.08 -14.77
CA SER A 141 -2.44 9.35 -15.09
C SER A 141 -2.35 10.39 -13.96
N THR A 142 -1.87 10.01 -12.78
CA THR A 142 -1.68 10.93 -11.65
C THR A 142 -0.27 11.54 -11.59
N THR A 143 0.69 10.97 -12.34
CA THR A 143 2.11 11.34 -12.35
C THR A 143 2.71 11.49 -10.94
N CYS A 144 2.33 10.59 -10.02
CA CYS A 144 2.75 10.66 -8.63
C CYS A 144 4.26 10.39 -8.50
N THR A 145 5.08 11.45 -8.37
CA THR A 145 6.54 11.30 -8.40
C THR A 145 7.09 10.51 -7.21
N ARG A 146 6.37 10.44 -6.08
CA ARG A 146 6.73 9.58 -4.93
C ARG A 146 6.77 8.10 -5.31
N ALA A 147 5.96 7.69 -6.28
CA ALA A 147 6.00 6.33 -6.80
C ALA A 147 7.32 5.99 -7.50
N LEU A 148 7.99 7.00 -8.04
CA LEU A 148 9.18 6.85 -8.89
C LEU A 148 10.51 7.03 -8.15
N VAL A 149 10.47 7.46 -6.88
CA VAL A 149 11.69 7.62 -6.07
C VAL A 149 12.40 6.26 -5.95
N PRO A 150 13.66 6.13 -6.41
CA PRO A 150 14.38 4.87 -6.37
C PRO A 150 14.99 4.64 -4.99
N LEU A 151 14.92 3.39 -4.50
CA LEU A 151 15.67 2.99 -3.31
C LEU A 151 17.08 2.53 -3.72
N LEU A 152 18.04 3.45 -3.70
CA LEU A 152 19.44 3.15 -4.00
C LEU A 152 20.18 2.86 -2.68
N LEU A 153 20.50 1.59 -2.46
CA LEU A 153 21.17 1.14 -1.23
C LEU A 153 22.55 0.57 -1.51
N ASP A 154 23.57 1.33 -1.11
CA ASP A 154 24.89 0.82 -0.80
C ASP A 154 24.82 0.04 0.52
N LEU A 155 25.26 -1.22 0.50
CA LEU A 155 25.26 -2.07 1.68
C LEU A 155 26.31 -1.64 2.71
N GLN A 156 27.36 -0.92 2.29
CA GLN A 156 28.37 -0.37 3.20
C GLN A 156 27.89 0.91 3.89
N ASN A 157 26.91 1.60 3.30
CA ASN A 157 26.33 2.82 3.86
C ASN A 157 24.80 2.82 3.81
N LEU A 158 24.20 1.78 4.40
CA LEU A 158 22.74 1.61 4.43
C LEU A 158 22.02 2.83 4.99
N ALA A 159 22.51 3.39 6.10
CA ALA A 159 21.83 4.49 6.79
C ALA A 159 21.69 5.73 5.90
N ALA A 160 22.74 6.11 5.16
CA ALA A 160 22.67 7.28 4.27
C ALA A 160 21.66 7.06 3.14
N GLY A 161 21.69 5.89 2.48
CA GLY A 161 20.75 5.59 1.39
C GLY A 161 19.30 5.47 1.85
N LEU A 162 19.06 4.86 3.02
CA LEU A 162 17.73 4.78 3.63
C LEU A 162 17.19 6.15 4.01
N LYS A 163 18.03 7.03 4.57
CA LYS A 163 17.67 8.41 4.90
C LYS A 163 17.35 9.20 3.64
N GLN A 164 18.21 9.14 2.63
CA GLN A 164 18.00 9.84 1.36
C GLN A 164 16.67 9.43 0.72
N PHE A 165 16.40 8.13 0.62
CA PHE A 165 15.12 7.64 0.11
C PHE A 165 13.93 8.16 0.92
N ALA A 166 14.00 8.13 2.26
CA ALA A 166 12.92 8.61 3.11
C ALA A 166 12.68 10.11 2.96
N ASP A 167 13.74 10.91 2.84
CA ASP A 167 13.66 12.36 2.63
C ASP A 167 13.03 12.68 1.25
N GLU A 168 13.51 12.04 0.18
CA GLU A 168 12.99 12.24 -1.18
C GLU A 168 11.54 11.74 -1.32
N PHE A 169 11.22 10.58 -0.76
CA PHE A 169 9.86 10.04 -0.73
C PHE A 169 8.92 10.90 0.13
N GLY A 170 9.47 11.57 1.15
CA GLY A 170 8.76 12.49 2.04
C GLY A 170 8.55 13.89 1.47
N ASP A 171 9.17 14.24 0.34
CA ASP A 171 9.04 15.55 -0.30
C ASP A 171 7.69 15.71 -1.04
N VAL A 172 6.65 15.92 -0.23
CA VAL A 172 5.29 16.15 -0.72
C VAL A 172 5.15 17.45 -1.52
N LYS A 173 6.04 18.43 -1.32
CA LYS A 173 5.99 19.72 -2.04
C LYS A 173 6.45 19.54 -3.48
N ASN A 174 7.61 18.92 -3.69
CA ASN A 174 8.10 18.56 -5.01
C ASN A 174 7.12 17.59 -5.70
N CYS A 175 6.59 16.60 -4.97
CA CYS A 175 5.56 15.72 -5.51
C CYS A 175 4.34 16.51 -6.02
N ARG A 176 3.79 17.42 -5.21
CA ARG A 176 2.60 18.17 -5.60
C ARG A 176 2.86 19.03 -6.84
N SER A 177 4.04 19.63 -6.96
CA SER A 177 4.40 20.50 -8.10
C SER A 177 4.43 19.78 -9.45
N LYS A 178 4.55 18.44 -9.47
CA LYS A 178 4.66 17.60 -10.68
C LYS A 178 3.49 16.65 -10.87
N CYS A 179 2.67 16.46 -9.83
CA CYS A 179 1.54 15.55 -9.82
C CYS A 179 0.34 16.15 -10.56
N GLN A 180 -0.38 15.31 -11.30
CA GLN A 180 -1.59 15.66 -12.08
C GLN A 180 -2.88 15.15 -11.44
N ILE A 181 -2.88 14.90 -10.13
CA ILE A 181 -4.07 14.35 -9.45
C ILE A 181 -5.30 15.26 -9.54
N ASP A 182 -5.12 16.58 -9.60
CA ASP A 182 -6.22 17.54 -9.82
C ASP A 182 -6.78 17.44 -11.24
N GLN A 183 -5.93 17.35 -12.27
CA GLN A 183 -6.39 17.10 -13.65
C GLN A 183 -7.14 15.76 -13.74
N PHE A 184 -6.60 14.72 -13.10
CA PHE A 184 -7.19 13.39 -13.06
C PHE A 184 -8.58 13.40 -12.41
N LEU A 185 -8.74 14.02 -11.24
CA LEU A 185 -10.01 14.02 -10.49
C LEU A 185 -11.02 15.07 -10.98
N LEU A 186 -10.56 16.28 -11.27
CA LEU A 186 -11.45 17.44 -11.51
C LEU A 186 -11.77 17.65 -12.99
N VAL A 187 -11.05 16.99 -13.90
CA VAL A 187 -11.26 17.11 -15.34
C VAL A 187 -11.53 15.74 -15.96
N GLN A 188 -10.59 14.80 -15.86
CA GLN A 188 -10.70 13.51 -16.55
C GLN A 188 -11.85 12.64 -16.02
N TYR A 189 -11.93 12.47 -14.70
CA TYR A 189 -12.91 11.59 -14.04
C TYR A 189 -13.97 12.33 -13.24
N ARG A 190 -14.20 13.61 -13.57
CA ARG A 190 -15.17 14.43 -12.83
C ARG A 190 -16.58 13.83 -12.83
N PRO A 191 -17.14 13.38 -13.97
CA PRO A 191 -18.49 12.80 -14.00
C PRO A 191 -18.62 11.56 -13.10
N GLU A 192 -17.64 10.66 -13.16
CA GLU A 192 -17.60 9.46 -12.33
C GLU A 192 -17.53 9.83 -10.85
N ILE A 193 -16.72 10.82 -10.48
CA ILE A 193 -16.59 11.26 -9.09
C ILE A 193 -17.90 11.89 -8.58
N GLU A 194 -18.56 12.73 -9.39
CA GLU A 194 -19.87 13.29 -9.05
C GLU A 194 -20.90 12.18 -8.83
N GLN A 195 -20.90 11.14 -9.68
CA GLN A 195 -21.76 9.97 -9.51
C GLN A 195 -21.45 9.17 -8.24
N LEU A 196 -20.18 8.93 -7.93
CA LEU A 196 -19.76 8.26 -6.69
C LEU A 196 -20.24 9.03 -5.45
N VAL A 197 -20.14 10.36 -5.46
CA VAL A 197 -20.63 11.23 -4.38
C VAL A 197 -22.15 11.12 -4.23
N GLN A 198 -22.89 11.12 -5.34
CA GLN A 198 -24.34 10.97 -5.31
C GLN A 198 -24.77 9.63 -4.73
N ILE A 199 -24.19 8.52 -5.20
CA ILE A 199 -24.50 7.16 -4.70
C ILE A 199 -24.19 7.07 -3.21
N ALA A 200 -23.03 7.57 -2.77
CA ALA A 200 -22.64 7.53 -1.37
C ALA A 200 -23.63 8.23 -0.43
N SER A 201 -24.30 9.30 -0.90
CA SER A 201 -25.28 10.04 -0.11
C SER A 201 -26.55 9.25 0.22
N GLN A 202 -26.83 8.20 -0.55
CA GLN A 202 -28.04 7.37 -0.43
C GLN A 202 -27.79 6.06 0.34
N LEU A 203 -26.52 5.73 0.60
CA LEU A 203 -26.18 4.46 1.25
C LEU A 203 -26.31 4.55 2.78
N PRO A 204 -26.79 3.47 3.43
CA PRO A 204 -26.80 3.40 4.89
C PRO A 204 -25.37 3.39 5.42
N LYS A 205 -25.11 3.97 6.59
CA LYS A 205 -23.78 3.96 7.22
C LYS A 205 -23.57 2.66 8.01
N ASN A 206 -22.95 1.65 7.42
CA ASN A 206 -22.65 0.37 8.06
C ASN A 206 -21.24 -0.15 7.70
N SER A 207 -20.85 -1.34 8.16
CA SER A 207 -19.53 -1.93 7.92
C SER A 207 -19.22 -2.18 6.43
N ASN A 208 -20.25 -2.37 5.59
CA ASN A 208 -20.08 -2.63 4.16
C ASN A 208 -19.90 -1.35 3.35
N THR A 209 -20.47 -0.23 3.79
CA THR A 209 -20.49 1.02 3.02
C THR A 209 -19.56 2.10 3.57
N ARG A 210 -19.17 2.01 4.85
CA ARG A 210 -18.43 3.06 5.56
C ARG A 210 -17.13 3.48 4.86
N GLY A 211 -16.38 2.52 4.31
CA GLY A 211 -15.14 2.81 3.57
C GLY A 211 -15.41 3.67 2.34
N PHE A 212 -16.33 3.21 1.48
CA PHE A 212 -16.77 3.95 0.30
C PHE A 212 -17.31 5.35 0.63
N ILE A 213 -18.19 5.48 1.64
CA ILE A 213 -18.75 6.78 2.05
C ILE A 213 -17.64 7.76 2.49
N LYS A 214 -16.62 7.28 3.22
CA LYS A 214 -15.49 8.14 3.63
C LYS A 214 -14.70 8.65 2.42
N ILE A 215 -14.45 7.79 1.43
CA ILE A 215 -13.76 8.17 0.19
C ILE A 215 -14.60 9.20 -0.56
N ALA A 216 -15.89 8.92 -0.78
CA ALA A 216 -16.81 9.82 -1.47
C ALA A 216 -16.91 11.20 -0.78
N ASN A 217 -16.94 11.25 0.55
CA ASN A 217 -16.93 12.53 1.27
C ASN A 217 -15.65 13.33 1.04
N ASN A 218 -14.48 12.68 0.98
CA ASN A 218 -13.23 13.37 0.63
C ASN A 218 -13.24 13.86 -0.82
N LEU A 219 -13.77 13.06 -1.75
CA LEU A 219 -13.94 13.48 -3.14
C LEU A 219 -14.91 14.66 -3.28
N LYS A 220 -16.01 14.68 -2.53
CA LYS A 220 -16.95 15.81 -2.48
C LYS A 220 -16.27 17.10 -2.03
N GLU A 221 -15.41 17.02 -1.00
CA GLU A 221 -14.62 18.17 -0.56
C GLU A 221 -13.65 18.66 -1.65
N ILE A 222 -13.02 17.74 -2.38
CA ILE A 222 -12.14 18.08 -3.52
C ILE A 222 -12.92 18.76 -4.63
N LEU A 223 -14.10 18.25 -5.00
CA LEU A 223 -14.97 18.89 -6.01
C LEU A 223 -15.37 20.32 -5.60
N ALA A 224 -15.63 20.54 -4.31
CA ALA A 224 -16.04 21.86 -3.80
C ALA A 224 -14.87 22.86 -3.71
N GLN A 225 -13.68 22.41 -3.34
CA GLN A 225 -12.51 23.27 -3.11
C GLN A 225 -11.56 23.35 -4.31
N GLY A 226 -11.75 22.50 -5.31
CA GLY A 226 -10.92 22.42 -6.51
C GLY A 226 -9.48 21.95 -6.21
N ALA A 227 -8.56 22.35 -7.08
CA ALA A 227 -7.17 21.89 -7.07
C ALA A 227 -6.41 22.18 -5.76
N ALA A 228 -6.85 23.17 -4.98
CA ALA A 228 -6.27 23.50 -3.68
C ALA A 228 -6.46 22.39 -2.62
N ALA A 229 -7.48 21.54 -2.76
CA ALA A 229 -7.72 20.41 -1.87
C ALA A 229 -6.99 19.12 -2.31
N CYS A 230 -6.33 19.15 -3.46
CA CYS A 230 -5.55 18.03 -3.98
C CYS A 230 -4.14 18.06 -3.38
N ASP A 231 -3.92 17.35 -2.28
CA ASP A 231 -2.61 17.17 -1.64
C ASP A 231 -2.32 15.69 -1.33
N CYS A 232 -1.06 15.37 -1.02
CA CYS A 232 -0.65 13.99 -0.75
C CYS A 232 -1.37 13.34 0.46
N LYS A 233 -1.75 14.14 1.46
CA LYS A 233 -2.48 13.66 2.65
C LYS A 233 -3.93 13.33 2.32
N ARG A 234 -4.52 14.05 1.37
CA ARG A 234 -5.85 13.79 0.84
C ARG A 234 -5.83 12.58 -0.10
N CYS A 235 -4.78 12.42 -0.91
CA CYS A 235 -4.56 11.22 -1.73
C CYS A 235 -4.58 9.92 -0.89
N GLU A 236 -4.03 9.94 0.33
CA GLU A 236 -4.10 8.81 1.27
C GLU A 236 -5.53 8.40 1.64
N LYS A 237 -6.48 9.33 1.60
CA LYS A 237 -7.89 9.10 1.96
C LYS A 237 -8.76 8.67 0.78
N ILE A 238 -8.25 8.81 -0.44
CA ILE A 238 -8.97 8.49 -1.69
C ILE A 238 -8.23 7.45 -2.53
N GLY A 239 -7.23 6.77 -1.96
CA GLY A 239 -6.37 5.82 -2.67
C GLY A 239 -7.16 4.80 -3.48
N ASP A 240 -8.15 4.15 -2.88
CA ASP A 240 -8.99 3.17 -3.56
C ASP A 240 -9.72 3.75 -4.79
N ALA A 241 -10.20 5.00 -4.72
CA ALA A 241 -10.85 5.64 -5.86
C ALA A 241 -9.85 5.91 -6.98
N VAL A 242 -8.65 6.40 -6.64
CA VAL A 242 -7.57 6.60 -7.63
C VAL A 242 -7.19 5.29 -8.30
N ILE A 243 -7.06 4.21 -7.51
CA ILE A 243 -6.76 2.86 -8.01
C ILE A 243 -7.87 2.36 -8.92
N ALA A 244 -9.14 2.45 -8.51
CA ALA A 244 -10.27 1.99 -9.31
C ALA A 244 -10.42 2.76 -10.64
N LEU A 245 -10.24 4.08 -10.60
CA LEU A 245 -10.35 4.94 -11.79
C LEU A 245 -9.19 4.70 -12.77
N ASN A 246 -7.97 4.52 -12.26
CA ASN A 246 -6.76 4.35 -13.07
C ASN A 246 -6.48 2.88 -13.48
N ALA A 247 -7.23 1.91 -12.94
CA ALA A 247 -7.08 0.50 -13.30
C ALA A 247 -7.47 0.27 -14.78
N PRO A 248 -6.68 -0.50 -15.54
CA PRO A 248 -7.02 -0.82 -16.93
C PRO A 248 -8.33 -1.62 -17.02
N ARG A 249 -9.23 -1.21 -17.92
CA ARG A 249 -10.56 -1.82 -18.07
C ARG A 249 -10.52 -3.24 -18.65
N ASN A 250 -9.42 -3.61 -19.30
CA ASN A 250 -9.17 -4.97 -19.78
C ASN A 250 -8.63 -5.92 -18.70
N LEU A 251 -8.33 -5.42 -17.49
CA LEU A 251 -7.85 -6.20 -16.35
C LEU A 251 -8.92 -6.30 -15.28
N GLN A 252 -8.92 -7.39 -14.52
CA GLN A 252 -9.76 -7.54 -13.35
C GLN A 252 -9.07 -6.95 -12.11
N LEU A 253 -9.73 -6.00 -11.45
CA LEU A 253 -9.25 -5.43 -10.18
C LEU A 253 -9.53 -6.39 -9.03
N GLU A 254 -8.48 -6.98 -8.49
CA GLU A 254 -8.53 -7.87 -7.35
C GLU A 254 -8.41 -7.08 -6.05
N HIS A 255 -9.35 -7.27 -5.12
CA HIS A 255 -9.35 -6.54 -3.85
C HIS A 255 -9.91 -7.32 -2.67
N THR A 256 -9.65 -6.83 -1.45
CA THR A 256 -10.29 -7.34 -0.22
C THR A 256 -11.24 -6.32 0.42
N ASP A 257 -11.13 -5.04 0.04
CA ASP A 257 -11.83 -3.93 0.68
C ASP A 257 -13.25 -3.71 0.14
N ASN A 258 -14.19 -3.47 1.04
CA ASN A 258 -15.60 -3.24 0.67
C ASN A 258 -15.81 -1.99 -0.22
N SER A 259 -14.91 -1.01 -0.15
CA SER A 259 -15.00 0.25 -0.91
C SER A 259 -15.06 -0.01 -2.42
N PHE A 260 -14.24 -0.94 -2.92
CA PHE A 260 -14.16 -1.24 -4.34
C PHE A 260 -15.44 -1.85 -4.92
N ASN A 261 -16.27 -2.52 -4.12
CA ASN A 261 -17.57 -3.01 -4.61
C ASN A 261 -18.43 -1.87 -5.17
N TYR A 262 -18.41 -0.72 -4.50
CA TYR A 262 -19.18 0.45 -4.93
C TYR A 262 -18.42 1.28 -5.97
N LEU A 263 -17.11 1.48 -5.77
CA LEU A 263 -16.27 2.24 -6.72
C LEU A 263 -16.29 1.60 -8.10
N CYS A 264 -15.94 0.31 -8.19
CA CYS A 264 -15.81 -0.40 -9.45
C CYS A 264 -17.15 -0.61 -10.15
N SER A 265 -18.21 -0.93 -9.40
CA SER A 265 -19.56 -1.08 -9.97
C SER A 265 -20.07 0.21 -10.60
N THR A 266 -19.75 1.38 -10.00
CA THR A 266 -20.19 2.68 -10.54
C THR A 266 -19.52 3.02 -11.87
N ILE A 267 -18.22 2.70 -12.00
CA ILE A 267 -17.40 3.06 -13.16
C ILE A 267 -17.25 1.90 -14.16
N ASN A 268 -18.02 0.82 -13.99
CA ASN A 268 -17.96 -0.41 -14.77
C ASN A 268 -16.55 -1.01 -14.88
N GLN A 269 -15.74 -0.91 -13.82
CA GLN A 269 -14.43 -1.58 -13.73
C GLN A 269 -14.66 -3.06 -13.35
N PRO A 270 -14.20 -4.03 -14.16
CA PRO A 270 -14.16 -5.42 -13.74
C PRO A 270 -13.42 -5.59 -12.41
N HIS A 271 -14.04 -6.26 -11.44
CA HIS A 271 -13.42 -6.47 -10.14
C HIS A 271 -13.81 -7.81 -9.51
N TYR A 272 -13.02 -8.28 -8.57
CA TYR A 272 -13.38 -9.40 -7.70
C TYR A 272 -12.93 -9.13 -6.27
N LYS A 273 -13.83 -9.45 -5.34
CA LYS A 273 -13.59 -9.29 -3.92
C LYS A 273 -13.21 -10.63 -3.32
N HIS A 274 -11.98 -10.74 -2.85
CA HIS A 274 -11.51 -11.90 -2.12
C HIS A 274 -12.07 -11.95 -0.69
N PRO A 275 -12.25 -13.15 -0.12
CA PRO A 275 -12.55 -13.32 1.30
C PRO A 275 -11.41 -12.76 2.15
N SER A 276 -11.75 -12.28 3.35
CA SER A 276 -10.75 -11.80 4.30
C SER A 276 -9.86 -12.93 4.81
N GLU A 277 -8.64 -12.59 5.26
CA GLU A 277 -7.71 -13.54 5.87
C GLU A 277 -8.36 -14.35 7.00
N THR A 278 -9.08 -13.69 7.91
CA THR A 278 -9.78 -14.36 9.02
C THR A 278 -10.77 -15.41 8.54
N GLN A 279 -11.48 -15.15 7.42
CA GLN A 279 -12.43 -16.11 6.86
C GLN A 279 -11.74 -17.34 6.23
N ILE A 280 -10.54 -17.17 5.69
CA ILE A 280 -9.77 -18.29 5.11
C ILE A 280 -9.12 -19.11 6.24
N VAL A 281 -8.47 -18.43 7.19
CA VAL A 281 -7.78 -19.10 8.30
C VAL A 281 -8.76 -19.84 9.21
N ALA A 282 -9.93 -19.29 9.51
CA ALA A 282 -10.92 -19.97 10.35
C ALA A 282 -11.56 -21.22 9.71
N LYS A 283 -11.37 -21.41 8.40
CA LYS A 283 -11.87 -22.59 7.65
C LYS A 283 -10.81 -23.66 7.42
N SER A 284 -9.55 -23.36 7.72
CA SER A 284 -8.39 -24.24 7.52
C SER A 284 -8.07 -24.98 8.81
#